data_AF-A0A554MIJ8-F1
#
_entry.id   AF-A0A554MIJ8-F1
#
_cell.length_a   1.000
_cell.length_b   1.000
_cell.length_c   1.000
_cell.angle_alpha   90.00
_cell.angle_beta   90.00
_cell.angle_gamma   90.00
#
_symmetry.space_group_name_H-M   'P 1'
#
loop_
_entity.id
_entity.type
_entity.pdbx_description
1 polymer ?
#
loop_
_entity_poly.entity_id
_entity_poly.type
_entity_poly.pdbx_seq_one_letter_code
_entity_poly.pdbx_strand_id
1 'polypeptide(L)'
;MYGASQTTAALTDAGVTTGMLALNSSGSAAGNGGTLTFGNAQSVAAGSVGFAAIKGLLTNGTTNTIGDLAFSTRNAVSDTALTERMRILASGNVGIGTASPGEKLSVVVSAAGTSAKFTDGTNSSLFIKHPSSGLLNFDMDSGNQLSFSDGGVENIRINGSGFLGIASTSPRIIFSR
;
A
#
# COMPACT_ATOMS: atom_id res chain seq x y z
N MET A 1 -0.10 -0.32 -28.60
CA MET A 1 0.24 0.92 -27.93
C MET A 1 -0.88 1.89 -28.24
N TYR A 2 -1.80 2.10 -27.31
CA TYR A 2 -2.32 3.45 -27.14
C TYR A 2 -1.10 4.38 -27.12
N GLY A 3 -0.91 5.24 -28.11
CA GLY A 3 0.37 5.96 -28.21
C GLY A 3 0.78 6.57 -29.54
N ALA A 4 0.15 6.26 -30.67
CA ALA A 4 0.26 7.18 -31.81
C ALA A 4 -0.54 8.44 -31.45
N SER A 5 0.15 9.57 -31.25
CA SER A 5 -0.43 10.89 -30.94
C SER A 5 -1.05 11.09 -29.55
N GLN A 6 -0.69 10.29 -28.54
CA GLN A 6 -1.02 10.59 -27.14
C GLN A 6 0.13 11.40 -26.51
N THR A 7 -0.14 12.64 -26.10
CA THR A 7 0.87 13.58 -25.55
C THR A 7 1.00 13.50 -24.03
N THR A 8 0.21 12.65 -23.38
CA THR A 8 0.21 12.46 -21.93
C THR A 8 0.35 10.99 -21.58
N ALA A 9 0.76 10.68 -20.35
CA ALA A 9 0.80 9.31 -19.84
C ALA A 9 -0.61 8.69 -19.66
N ALA A 10 -1.68 9.47 -19.78
CA ALA A 10 -3.04 8.96 -19.74
C ALA A 10 -3.35 8.25 -21.06
N LEU A 11 -3.61 6.95 -20.97
CA LEU A 11 -4.10 6.16 -22.09
C LEU A 11 -5.59 6.50 -22.28
N THR A 12 -5.96 6.93 -23.48
CA THR A 12 -7.35 7.19 -23.84
C THR A 12 -7.83 6.14 -24.84
N ASP A 13 -9.14 5.91 -24.90
CA ASP A 13 -9.75 5.04 -25.92
C ASP A 13 -9.58 5.58 -27.36
N ALA A 14 -9.08 6.81 -27.52
CA ALA A 14 -8.81 7.43 -28.81
C ALA A 14 -7.41 7.08 -29.34
N GLY A 15 -7.33 6.76 -30.63
CA GLY A 15 -6.08 6.49 -31.35
C GLY A 15 -5.92 5.03 -31.79
N VAL A 16 -4.74 4.70 -32.31
CA VAL A 16 -4.43 3.33 -32.79
C VAL A 16 -4.14 2.43 -31.58
N THR A 17 -4.80 1.27 -31.50
CA THR A 17 -4.69 0.32 -30.38
C THR A 17 -3.68 -0.81 -30.61
N THR A 18 -2.95 -0.81 -31.74
CA THR A 18 -2.06 -1.92 -32.15
C THR A 18 -0.80 -2.00 -31.31
N GLY A 19 -0.42 -3.20 -30.84
CA GLY A 19 0.83 -3.45 -30.10
C GLY A 19 0.67 -3.40 -28.57
N MET A 20 -0.36 -4.04 -28.03
CA MET A 20 -0.59 -4.19 -26.59
C MET A 20 -0.70 -5.66 -26.22
N LEU A 21 -0.22 -5.99 -25.02
CA LEU A 21 -0.65 -7.19 -24.33
C LEU A 21 -1.93 -6.85 -23.56
N ALA A 22 -3.09 -7.23 -24.10
CA ALA A 22 -4.37 -7.10 -23.41
C ALA A 22 -4.67 -8.40 -22.65
N LEU A 23 -4.91 -8.29 -21.35
CA LEU A 23 -5.34 -9.40 -20.50
C LEU A 23 -6.79 -9.12 -20.12
N ASN A 24 -7.71 -9.89 -20.67
CA ASN A 24 -9.15 -9.67 -20.49
C ASN A 24 -9.79 -10.92 -19.86
N SER A 25 -10.70 -10.72 -18.91
CA SER A 25 -11.60 -11.77 -18.48
C SER A 25 -12.79 -11.84 -19.44
N SER A 26 -13.36 -13.02 -19.64
CA SER A 26 -14.56 -13.23 -20.46
C SER A 26 -15.87 -12.86 -19.76
N GLY A 27 -15.84 -12.62 -18.44
CA GLY A 27 -17.03 -12.24 -17.69
C GLY A 27 -16.99 -10.78 -17.24
N SER A 28 -18.17 -10.16 -17.16
CA SER A 28 -18.35 -8.76 -16.80
C SER A 28 -18.82 -8.53 -15.36
N ALA A 29 -18.84 -9.54 -14.48
CA ALA A 29 -19.24 -9.34 -13.10
C ALA A 29 -18.18 -8.57 -12.29
N ALA A 30 -18.59 -7.89 -11.22
CA ALA A 30 -17.63 -7.32 -10.27
C ALA A 30 -16.73 -8.43 -9.69
N GLY A 31 -15.44 -8.14 -9.56
CA GLY A 31 -14.39 -9.10 -9.19
C GLY A 31 -13.72 -9.79 -10.39
N ASN A 32 -14.28 -9.71 -11.58
CA ASN A 32 -13.65 -10.23 -12.79
C ASN A 32 -12.53 -9.30 -13.29
N GLY A 33 -11.65 -9.84 -14.12
CA GLY A 33 -10.67 -9.04 -14.86
C GLY A 33 -9.45 -9.86 -15.25
N GLY A 34 -8.66 -9.29 -16.16
CA GLY A 34 -7.45 -9.94 -16.67
C GLY A 34 -6.40 -10.12 -15.59
N THR A 35 -5.61 -11.19 -15.71
CA THR A 35 -4.53 -11.51 -14.77
C THR A 35 -3.26 -11.82 -15.53
N LEU A 36 -2.14 -11.28 -15.08
CA LEU A 36 -0.81 -11.73 -15.41
C LEU A 36 -0.32 -12.63 -14.28
N THR A 37 -0.16 -13.92 -14.56
CA THR A 37 0.31 -14.92 -13.58
C THR A 37 1.78 -15.22 -13.75
N PHE A 38 2.51 -15.29 -12.64
CA PHE A 38 3.91 -15.69 -12.57
C PHE A 38 4.03 -17.05 -11.89
N GLY A 39 4.64 -18.01 -12.58
CA GLY A 39 4.76 -19.39 -12.11
C GLY A 39 6.02 -20.06 -12.65
N ASN A 40 6.19 -21.33 -12.30
CA ASN A 40 7.27 -22.19 -12.79
C ASN A 40 6.70 -23.47 -13.41
N ALA A 41 7.57 -24.34 -13.95
CA ALA A 41 7.15 -25.59 -14.59
C ALA A 41 6.28 -26.48 -13.67
N GLN A 42 6.56 -26.49 -12.36
CA GLN A 42 5.73 -27.22 -11.39
C GLN A 42 4.32 -26.63 -11.28
N SER A 43 4.16 -25.31 -11.39
CA SER A 43 2.84 -24.66 -11.35
C SER A 43 1.99 -25.06 -12.55
N VAL A 44 2.60 -25.16 -13.74
CA VAL A 44 1.93 -25.58 -14.98
C VAL A 44 1.53 -27.06 -14.93
N ALA A 45 2.43 -27.93 -14.45
CA ALA A 45 2.15 -29.36 -14.31
C ALA A 45 1.09 -29.68 -13.25
N ALA A 46 1.03 -28.88 -12.18
CA ALA A 46 0.08 -29.06 -11.08
C ALA A 46 -1.26 -28.31 -11.26
N GLY A 47 -1.47 -27.61 -12.37
CA GLY A 47 -2.67 -26.78 -12.58
C GLY A 47 -2.80 -25.63 -11.56
N SER A 48 -1.69 -25.17 -10.99
CA SER A 48 -1.65 -24.12 -9.98
C SER A 48 -1.60 -22.74 -10.63
N VAL A 49 -2.20 -21.73 -9.97
CA VAL A 49 -2.21 -20.31 -10.39
C VAL A 49 -0.83 -19.62 -10.40
N GLY A 50 0.25 -20.36 -10.12
CA GLY A 50 1.61 -19.81 -9.96
C GLY A 50 1.89 -19.34 -8.54
N PHE A 51 2.95 -18.57 -8.33
CA PHE A 51 3.38 -18.05 -7.01
C PHE A 51 3.11 -16.55 -6.81
N ALA A 52 2.82 -15.82 -7.88
CA ALA A 52 2.45 -14.40 -7.83
C ALA A 52 1.56 -14.01 -9.01
N ALA A 53 0.80 -12.93 -8.86
CA ALA A 53 -0.01 -12.38 -9.95
C ALA A 53 -0.24 -10.88 -9.80
N ILE A 54 -0.49 -10.24 -10.94
CA ILE A 54 -1.07 -8.89 -11.05
C ILE A 54 -2.42 -9.03 -11.72
N LYS A 55 -3.47 -8.50 -11.10
CA LYS A 55 -4.85 -8.64 -11.59
C LYS A 55 -5.55 -7.29 -11.65
N GLY A 56 -6.18 -7.00 -12.78
CA GLY A 56 -7.24 -6.00 -12.85
C GLY A 56 -8.52 -6.55 -12.24
N LEU A 57 -9.16 -5.80 -11.34
CA LEU A 57 -10.36 -6.19 -10.61
C LEU A 57 -11.47 -5.21 -10.92
N LEU A 58 -12.41 -5.61 -11.76
CA LEU A 58 -13.57 -4.81 -12.08
C LEU A 58 -14.40 -4.56 -10.82
N THR A 59 -14.68 -3.29 -10.51
CA THR A 59 -15.46 -2.92 -9.32
C THR A 59 -16.94 -2.72 -9.64
N ASN A 60 -17.28 -2.49 -10.92
CA ASN A 60 -18.65 -2.39 -11.40
C ASN A 60 -18.85 -3.18 -12.71
N GLY A 61 -19.73 -4.18 -12.66
CA GLY A 61 -20.05 -5.04 -13.81
C GLY A 61 -21.07 -4.50 -14.81
N THR A 62 -21.58 -3.27 -14.58
CA THR A 62 -22.62 -2.66 -15.42
C THR A 62 -22.00 -1.87 -16.57
N THR A 63 -21.05 -0.99 -16.27
CA THR A 63 -20.39 -0.14 -17.26
C THR A 63 -19.02 -0.67 -17.66
N ASN A 64 -18.46 -1.61 -16.89
CA ASN A 64 -17.14 -2.22 -17.11
C ASN A 64 -15.98 -1.22 -17.26
N THR A 65 -16.14 0.00 -16.73
CA THR A 65 -15.24 1.14 -16.96
C THR A 65 -14.31 1.45 -15.79
N ILE A 66 -14.54 0.85 -14.63
CA ILE A 66 -13.75 1.08 -13.42
C ILE A 66 -13.31 -0.23 -12.79
N GLY A 67 -12.07 -0.25 -12.34
CA GLY A 67 -11.49 -1.39 -11.66
C GLY A 67 -10.27 -1.02 -10.84
N ASP A 68 -9.97 -1.87 -9.87
CA ASP A 68 -8.78 -1.80 -9.05
C ASP A 68 -7.63 -2.59 -9.71
N LEU A 69 -6.41 -2.34 -9.27
CA LEU A 69 -5.24 -3.16 -9.60
C LEU A 69 -4.72 -3.82 -8.33
N ALA A 70 -4.64 -5.15 -8.31
CA ALA A 70 -4.16 -5.91 -7.17
C ALA A 70 -2.89 -6.71 -7.48
N PHE A 71 -2.01 -6.76 -6.48
CA PHE A 71 -0.77 -7.54 -6.47
C PHE A 71 -0.91 -8.62 -5.41
N SER A 72 -0.72 -9.88 -5.81
CA SER A 72 -0.95 -11.02 -4.94
C SER A 72 0.22 -12.00 -4.99
N THR A 73 0.54 -12.60 -3.84
CA THR A 73 1.60 -13.62 -3.71
C THR A 73 1.18 -14.72 -2.75
N ARG A 74 1.82 -15.88 -2.90
CA ARG A 74 1.77 -16.95 -1.88
C ARG A 74 2.61 -16.57 -0.66
N ASN A 75 2.19 -17.02 0.50
CA ASN A 75 2.93 -16.91 1.74
C ASN A 75 3.66 -18.23 2.07
N ALA A 76 3.03 -19.37 1.77
CA ALA A 76 3.57 -20.69 2.05
C ALA A 76 3.42 -21.64 0.85
N VAL A 77 4.23 -22.70 0.86
CA VAL A 77 4.19 -23.78 -0.15
C VAL A 77 2.87 -24.55 -0.15
N SER A 78 2.20 -24.58 1.00
CA SER A 78 0.90 -25.26 1.19
C SER A 78 -0.29 -24.41 0.78
N ASP A 79 -0.09 -23.14 0.43
CA ASP A 79 -1.20 -22.28 0.03
C ASP A 79 -1.88 -22.89 -1.21
N THR A 80 -3.19 -22.74 -1.31
CA THR A 80 -3.96 -23.15 -2.50
C THR A 80 -4.37 -21.95 -3.36
N ALA A 81 -4.22 -20.73 -2.85
CA ALA A 81 -4.55 -19.48 -3.52
C ALA A 81 -3.47 -18.41 -3.30
N LEU A 82 -3.51 -17.34 -4.10
CA LEU A 82 -2.71 -16.14 -3.86
C LEU A 82 -3.42 -15.23 -2.86
N THR A 83 -2.67 -14.59 -1.98
CA THR A 83 -3.18 -13.57 -1.06
C THR A 83 -2.83 -12.19 -1.60
N GLU A 84 -3.81 -11.30 -1.65
CA GLU A 84 -3.60 -9.90 -2.00
C GLU A 84 -2.69 -9.21 -0.98
N ARG A 85 -1.64 -8.53 -1.46
CA ARG A 85 -0.66 -7.82 -0.63
C ARG A 85 -0.74 -6.32 -0.80
N MET A 86 -1.08 -5.87 -2.00
CA MET A 86 -1.22 -4.45 -2.33
C MET A 86 -2.35 -4.28 -3.34
N ARG A 87 -3.10 -3.19 -3.19
CA ARG A 87 -4.14 -2.77 -4.13
C ARG A 87 -4.06 -1.27 -4.41
N ILE A 88 -4.34 -0.89 -5.65
CA ILE A 88 -4.64 0.47 -6.05
C ILE A 88 -6.11 0.50 -6.40
N LEU A 89 -6.90 1.26 -5.65
CA LEU A 89 -8.31 1.47 -5.97
C LEU A 89 -8.46 2.29 -7.26
N ALA A 90 -9.60 2.15 -7.93
CA ALA A 90 -9.97 3.05 -9.04
C ALA A 90 -9.91 4.55 -8.65
N SER A 91 -10.05 4.88 -7.35
CA SER A 91 -9.89 6.25 -6.80
C SER A 91 -8.43 6.70 -6.64
N GLY A 92 -7.46 5.84 -6.95
CA GLY A 92 -6.02 6.08 -6.82
C GLY A 92 -5.47 5.89 -5.41
N ASN A 93 -6.27 5.39 -4.46
CA ASN A 93 -5.79 5.07 -3.11
C ASN A 93 -5.03 3.74 -3.10
N VAL A 94 -3.87 3.71 -2.43
CA VAL A 94 -3.01 2.54 -2.34
C VAL A 94 -3.16 1.87 -0.97
N GLY A 95 -3.56 0.62 -0.95
CA GLY A 95 -3.56 -0.25 0.23
C GLY A 95 -2.37 -1.21 0.21
N ILE A 96 -1.68 -1.36 1.32
CA ILE A 96 -0.72 -2.45 1.58
C ILE A 96 -1.23 -3.21 2.80
N GLY A 97 -1.49 -4.51 2.63
CA GLY A 97 -2.12 -5.34 3.67
C GLY A 97 -3.61 -5.06 3.92
N THR A 98 -4.25 -4.22 3.10
CA THR A 98 -5.69 -3.94 3.14
C THR A 98 -6.26 -3.79 1.74
N ALA A 99 -7.46 -4.34 1.53
CA ALA A 99 -8.23 -4.19 0.29
C ALA A 99 -9.12 -2.94 0.27
N SER A 100 -9.20 -2.20 1.38
CA SER A 100 -10.08 -1.04 1.54
C SER A 100 -9.31 0.16 2.13
N PRO A 101 -8.34 0.73 1.40
CA PRO A 101 -7.62 1.90 1.86
C PRO A 101 -8.54 3.13 1.96
N GLY A 102 -8.71 3.64 3.19
CA GLY A 102 -9.46 4.86 3.46
C GLY A 102 -8.73 6.14 3.06
N GLU A 103 -7.41 6.07 2.95
CA GLU A 103 -6.53 7.20 2.64
C GLU A 103 -5.72 6.97 1.36
N LYS A 104 -5.00 8.00 0.88
CA LYS A 104 -4.15 7.89 -0.32
C LYS A 104 -3.13 6.76 -0.22
N LEU A 105 -2.59 6.52 0.97
CA LEU A 105 -1.80 5.37 1.32
C LEU A 105 -2.27 4.82 2.66
N SER A 106 -2.72 3.56 2.69
CA SER A 106 -3.05 2.84 3.93
C SER A 106 -2.17 1.60 4.03
N VAL A 107 -1.41 1.49 5.12
CA VAL A 107 -0.55 0.33 5.39
C VAL A 107 -1.06 -0.35 6.66
N VAL A 108 -1.56 -1.57 6.53
CA VAL A 108 -2.16 -2.34 7.62
C VAL A 108 -1.35 -3.60 7.85
N VAL A 109 -1.01 -3.87 9.11
CA VAL A 109 -0.35 -5.10 9.56
C VAL A 109 -1.28 -5.84 10.52
N SER A 110 -1.32 -7.17 10.42
CA SER A 110 -2.22 -8.02 11.22
C SER A 110 -1.65 -8.44 12.58
N ALA A 111 -0.35 -8.21 12.82
CA ALA A 111 0.34 -8.55 14.06
C ALA A 111 1.14 -7.36 14.56
N ALA A 112 1.47 -7.36 15.85
CA ALA A 112 2.37 -6.37 16.44
C ALA A 112 3.70 -6.33 15.68
N GLY A 113 4.06 -5.15 15.18
CA GLY A 113 5.25 -4.98 14.36
C GLY A 113 5.34 -3.59 13.73
N THR A 114 6.40 -3.38 12.95
CA THR A 114 6.60 -2.13 12.21
C THR A 114 5.68 -2.10 10.98
N SER A 115 4.73 -1.16 10.92
CA SER A 115 3.87 -0.98 9.75
C SER A 115 4.64 -0.56 8.50
N ALA A 116 5.62 0.34 8.64
CA ALA A 116 6.49 0.77 7.55
C ALA A 116 7.88 1.17 8.09
N LYS A 117 8.94 0.77 7.38
CA LYS A 117 10.33 1.17 7.67
C LYS A 117 10.89 1.96 6.50
N PHE A 118 11.38 3.17 6.78
CA PHE A 118 12.09 4.02 5.82
C PHE A 118 13.56 4.09 6.23
N THR A 119 14.43 3.45 5.45
CA THR A 119 15.85 3.30 5.78
C THR A 119 16.69 3.24 4.50
N ASP A 120 17.94 3.70 4.57
CA ASP A 120 18.96 3.51 3.52
C ASP A 120 19.78 2.20 3.71
N GLY A 121 19.41 1.38 4.70
CA GLY A 121 20.15 0.18 5.10
C GLY A 121 21.16 0.40 6.23
N THR A 122 21.49 1.65 6.56
CA THR A 122 22.40 2.04 7.66
C THR A 122 21.69 2.92 8.68
N ASN A 123 20.97 3.92 8.21
CA ASN A 123 20.21 4.88 9.00
C ASN A 123 18.72 4.73 8.70
N SER A 124 17.89 4.97 9.71
CA SER A 124 16.46 5.17 9.50
C SER A 124 16.21 6.67 9.30
N SER A 125 15.45 7.03 8.28
CA SER A 125 15.08 8.41 8.03
C SER A 125 13.62 8.49 7.62
N LEU A 126 12.89 9.44 8.19
CA LEU A 126 11.51 9.71 7.84
C LEU A 126 11.39 11.17 7.40
N PHE A 127 11.20 11.38 6.11
CA PHE A 127 10.95 12.69 5.52
C PHE A 127 9.48 12.79 5.15
N ILE A 128 8.67 13.43 6.01
CA ILE A 128 7.28 13.77 5.69
C ILE A 128 7.18 15.28 5.51
N LYS A 129 6.77 15.72 4.32
CA LYS A 129 6.60 17.14 3.98
C LYS A 129 5.15 17.40 3.54
N HIS A 130 4.49 18.36 4.18
CA HIS A 130 3.21 18.87 3.71
C HIS A 130 3.46 19.93 2.61
N PRO A 131 2.80 19.84 1.44
CA PRO A 131 3.13 20.68 0.28
C PRO A 131 2.62 22.12 0.37
N SER A 132 1.73 22.43 1.32
CA SER A 132 1.12 23.76 1.52
C SER A 132 1.17 24.19 2.99
N SER A 133 0.76 25.43 3.28
CA SER A 133 0.55 25.91 4.64
C SER A 133 -0.41 24.98 5.40
N GLY A 134 0.05 24.40 6.50
CA GLY A 134 -0.70 23.43 7.29
C GLY A 134 0.17 22.81 8.39
N LEU A 135 -0.45 22.05 9.27
CA LEU A 135 0.26 21.34 10.33
C LEU A 135 0.69 19.96 9.82
N LEU A 136 1.94 19.57 10.12
CA LEU A 136 2.31 18.16 10.11
C LEU A 136 1.86 17.55 11.43
N ASN A 137 0.80 16.74 11.39
CA ASN A 137 0.30 16.06 12.57
C ASN A 137 0.98 14.70 12.76
N PHE A 138 1.45 14.43 13.97
CA PHE A 138 1.86 13.08 14.40
C PHE A 138 0.79 12.58 15.37
N ASP A 139 -0.27 11.99 14.80
CA ASP A 139 -1.36 11.43 15.60
C ASP A 139 -0.97 10.08 16.19
N MET A 140 -1.42 9.82 17.41
CA MET A 140 -1.13 8.60 18.14
C MET A 140 -2.43 8.08 18.73
N ASP A 141 -2.69 6.77 18.60
CA ASP A 141 -3.86 6.18 19.26
C ASP A 141 -3.72 6.27 20.79
N SER A 142 -4.83 6.20 21.50
CA SER A 142 -4.90 6.42 22.94
C SER A 142 -3.89 5.55 23.72
N GLY A 143 -3.18 6.17 24.66
CA GLY A 143 -2.17 5.49 25.49
C GLY A 143 -0.78 5.34 24.86
N ASN A 144 -0.57 5.75 23.61
CA ASN A 144 0.74 5.74 22.97
C ASN A 144 1.58 6.99 23.29
N GLN A 145 2.85 6.98 22.89
CA GLN A 145 3.82 8.04 23.16
C GLN A 145 4.67 8.37 21.93
N LEU A 146 5.11 9.62 21.83
CA LEU A 146 6.08 10.06 20.83
C LEU A 146 7.45 10.11 21.49
N SER A 147 8.43 9.42 20.94
CA SER A 147 9.79 9.39 21.50
C SER A 147 10.86 9.65 20.44
N PHE A 148 11.93 10.33 20.84
CA PHE A 148 13.15 10.53 20.09
C PHE A 148 14.27 9.81 20.81
N SER A 149 14.90 8.85 20.13
CA SER A 149 15.92 7.97 20.71
C SER A 149 17.16 7.88 19.85
N ASP A 150 18.32 7.64 20.48
CA ASP A 150 19.59 7.35 19.81
C ASP A 150 20.22 6.09 20.43
N GLY A 151 20.64 5.14 19.59
CA GLY A 151 21.27 3.89 20.06
C GLY A 151 20.45 3.08 21.08
N GLY A 152 19.11 3.19 21.05
CA GLY A 152 18.21 2.57 22.03
C GLY A 152 18.00 3.37 23.33
N VAL A 153 18.63 4.53 23.46
CA VAL A 153 18.42 5.48 24.57
C VAL A 153 17.35 6.50 24.18
N GLU A 154 16.31 6.65 25.00
CA GLU A 154 15.27 7.68 24.83
C GLU A 154 15.78 9.04 25.33
N ASN A 155 15.91 10.02 24.44
CA ASN A 155 16.41 11.36 24.75
C ASN A 155 15.28 12.36 24.99
N ILE A 156 14.17 12.26 24.24
CA ILE A 156 12.99 13.12 24.38
C ILE A 156 11.74 12.25 24.26
N ARG A 157 10.70 12.51 25.06
CA ARG A 157 9.38 11.88 24.89
C ARG A 157 8.23 12.84 25.16
N ILE A 158 7.10 12.62 24.51
CA ILE A 158 5.77 13.11 24.91
C ILE A 158 4.94 11.88 25.27
N ASN A 159 4.55 11.74 26.53
CA ASN A 159 3.76 10.59 26.97
C ASN A 159 2.28 10.71 26.55
N GLY A 160 1.50 9.64 26.73
CA GLY A 160 0.07 9.61 26.38
C GLY A 160 -0.82 10.56 27.19
N SER A 161 -0.28 11.22 28.22
CA SER A 161 -0.95 12.28 28.98
C SER A 161 -0.50 13.70 28.55
N GLY A 162 0.36 13.82 27.54
CA GLY A 162 0.82 15.09 26.97
C GLY A 162 2.03 15.73 27.66
N PHE A 163 2.70 15.06 28.61
CA PHE A 163 3.88 15.63 29.28
C PHE A 163 5.15 15.39 28.46
N LEU A 164 5.96 16.45 28.28
CA LEU A 164 7.28 16.39 27.66
C LEU A 164 8.36 16.01 28.68
N GLY A 165 9.18 15.02 28.35
CA GLY A 165 10.39 14.64 29.07
C GLY A 165 11.64 14.83 28.23
N ILE A 166 12.72 15.29 28.87
CA ILE A 166 14.06 15.34 28.30
C ILE A 166 14.95 14.51 29.22
N ALA A 167 15.59 13.46 28.67
CA ALA A 167 16.41 12.49 29.39
C ALA A 167 15.73 11.88 30.65
N SER A 168 14.40 11.75 30.62
CA SER A 168 13.60 11.16 31.71
C SER A 168 12.45 10.34 31.14
N THR A 169 12.31 9.10 31.63
CA THR A 169 11.25 8.18 31.24
C THR A 169 9.94 8.40 32.01
N SER A 170 9.91 9.35 32.96
CA SER A 170 8.73 9.69 33.78
C SER A 170 8.57 11.21 33.92
N PRO A 171 8.26 11.92 32.81
CA PRO A 171 8.08 13.38 32.85
C PRO A 171 6.85 13.80 33.64
N ARG A 172 6.98 14.91 34.38
CA ARG A 172 5.92 15.46 35.26
C ARG A 172 5.61 16.94 35.02
N ILE A 173 6.26 17.57 34.04
CA ILE A 173 6.16 19.03 33.82
C ILE A 173 5.45 19.29 32.49
N ILE A 174 4.45 20.18 32.52
CA ILE A 174 3.83 20.79 31.33
C ILE A 174 4.48 22.15 31.17
N PHE A 175 5.08 22.43 30.01
CA PHE A 175 5.40 23.80 29.63
C PHE A 175 4.13 24.44 29.06
N SER A 176 3.25 24.93 29.93
CA SER A 176 2.12 25.78 29.52
C SER A 176 2.61 27.21 29.36
N ARG A 177 2.18 27.88 28.30
CA ARG A 177 2.39 29.32 28.08
C ARG A 177 1.94 30.15 29.30
#